data_AF-A0A7C4CUD0-F1
#
_entry.id   AF-A0A7C4CUD0-F1
#
_cell.length_a   1.000
_cell.length_b   1.000
_cell.length_c   1.000
_cell.angle_alpha   90.00
_cell.angle_beta   90.00
_cell.angle_gamma   90.00
#
_symmetry.space_group_name_H-M   'P 1'
#
loop_
_entity.id
_entity.type
_entity.pdbx_description
1 polymer ?
#
loop_
_entity_poly.entity_id
_entity_poly.type
_entity_poly.pdbx_seq_one_letter_code
_entity_poly.pdbx_strand_id
1 'polypeptide(L)'
;MSTLKKIYHSRIFRAILEVALSFALAFVLLMSLRAALGVENCIFVVSSGSMSPTINVGDLIIVQAVTPAQVNIGDIVVFRDPHARLEAPIVHRVVDIIVDKKGNYKIATSGDAINTGWDQFSPWNASLLIGRVILRIPYLGNLYLPLFSKSRAIVTVFVAIILIITLLLLYKDKDKKDSWASRKNIYWSGKYVAYIFTINLLLIFLLLFSLWGRGVNFLGMYEEYRLNADKYGYENVFLTMNFMTYKIDCLVHGSIRQGVLTFSWAQFILLILLLFNVIKVLIPIVRFHLLKNE
;
A
#
# COMPACT_ATOMS: atom_id res chain seq x y z
N MET A 1 -27.68 -39.02 6.36
CA MET A 1 -27.95 -37.67 5.80
C MET A 1 -28.20 -36.60 6.87
N SER A 2 -28.82 -36.92 8.01
CA SER A 2 -29.10 -35.97 9.11
C SER A 2 -27.85 -35.50 9.88
N THR A 3 -26.85 -36.35 10.06
CA THR A 3 -25.59 -36.03 10.77
C THR A 3 -24.74 -35.01 10.02
N LEU A 4 -24.64 -35.12 8.69
CA LEU A 4 -23.94 -34.17 7.81
C LEU A 4 -24.60 -32.78 7.82
N LYS A 5 -25.94 -32.72 7.78
CA LYS A 5 -26.71 -31.45 7.91
C LYS A 5 -26.49 -30.78 9.27
N LYS A 6 -26.34 -31.57 10.35
CA LYS A 6 -26.11 -31.07 11.72
C LYS A 6 -24.70 -30.48 11.87
N ILE A 7 -23.69 -31.09 11.25
CA ILE A 7 -22.30 -30.59 11.24
C ILE A 7 -22.20 -29.28 10.45
N TYR A 8 -22.86 -29.19 9.29
CA TYR A 8 -22.89 -27.97 8.45
C TYR A 8 -23.57 -26.76 9.15
N HIS A 9 -24.49 -27.02 10.07
CA HIS A 9 -25.15 -26.00 10.88
C HIS A 9 -24.42 -25.68 12.19
N SER A 10 -23.34 -26.38 12.52
CA SER A 10 -22.57 -26.06 13.72
C SER A 10 -21.85 -24.72 13.53
N ARG A 11 -21.90 -23.85 14.55
CA ARG A 11 -21.19 -22.56 14.57
C ARG A 11 -19.68 -22.75 14.29
N ILE A 12 -19.11 -23.85 14.78
CA ILE A 12 -17.68 -24.18 14.64
C ILE A 12 -17.33 -24.51 13.18
N PHE A 13 -18.14 -25.33 12.51
CA PHE A 13 -17.89 -25.68 11.10
C PHE A 13 -17.95 -24.45 10.19
N ARG A 14 -18.93 -23.55 10.40
CA ARG A 14 -19.04 -22.30 9.65
C ARG A 14 -17.82 -21.40 9.87
N ALA A 15 -17.38 -21.24 11.13
CA ALA A 15 -16.20 -20.44 11.44
C ALA A 15 -14.93 -21.01 10.79
N ILE A 16 -14.73 -22.34 10.84
CA ILE A 16 -13.59 -23.00 10.18
C ILE A 16 -13.66 -22.77 8.66
N LEU A 17 -14.85 -22.92 8.06
CA LEU A 17 -15.04 -22.73 6.63
C LEU A 17 -14.76 -21.27 6.21
N GLU A 18 -15.24 -20.28 6.96
CA GLU A 18 -15.00 -18.86 6.71
C GLU A 18 -13.51 -18.50 6.80
N VAL A 19 -12.83 -19.03 7.82
CA VAL A 19 -11.38 -18.86 7.97
C VAL A 19 -10.65 -19.51 6.80
N ALA A 20 -10.97 -20.76 6.48
CA ALA A 20 -10.36 -21.48 5.37
C ALA A 20 -10.59 -20.76 4.03
N LEU A 21 -11.80 -20.26 3.78
CA LEU A 21 -12.13 -19.49 2.58
C LEU A 21 -11.36 -18.16 2.53
N SER A 22 -11.20 -17.48 3.67
CA SER A 22 -10.41 -16.24 3.75
C SER A 22 -8.94 -16.48 3.43
N PHE A 23 -8.35 -17.55 3.97
CA PHE A 23 -6.98 -17.96 3.62
C PHE A 23 -6.85 -18.36 2.15
N ALA A 24 -7.81 -19.12 1.63
CA ALA A 24 -7.83 -19.51 0.22
C ALA A 24 -7.92 -18.28 -0.70
N LEU A 25 -8.78 -17.31 -0.37
CA LEU A 25 -8.89 -16.05 -1.11
C LEU A 25 -7.57 -15.26 -1.07
N ALA A 26 -6.96 -15.10 0.11
CA ALA A 26 -5.68 -14.41 0.24
C ALA A 26 -4.57 -15.10 -0.57
N PHE A 27 -4.54 -16.44 -0.57
CA PHE A 27 -3.61 -17.22 -1.35
C PHE A 27 -3.82 -17.04 -2.87
N VAL A 28 -5.07 -17.11 -3.34
CA VAL A 28 -5.42 -16.88 -4.75
C VAL A 28 -5.04 -15.46 -5.19
N LEU A 29 -5.28 -14.46 -4.36
CA LEU A 29 -4.90 -13.07 -4.65
C LEU A 29 -3.38 -12.94 -4.75
N LEU A 30 -2.62 -13.54 -3.83
CA LEU A 30 -1.16 -13.51 -3.87
C LEU A 30 -0.61 -14.22 -5.11
N MET A 31 -1.14 -15.40 -5.47
CA MET A 31 -0.71 -16.12 -6.66
C MET A 31 -1.09 -15.40 -7.94
N SER A 32 -2.28 -14.80 -8.00
CA SER A 32 -2.70 -13.94 -9.10
C SER A 32 -1.78 -12.74 -9.26
N LEU A 33 -1.38 -12.10 -8.15
CA LEU A 33 -0.46 -10.97 -8.17
C LEU A 33 0.93 -11.37 -8.68
N ARG A 34 1.46 -12.51 -8.22
CA ARG A 34 2.74 -13.06 -8.71
C ARG A 34 2.69 -13.36 -10.21
N ALA A 35 1.62 -14.01 -10.66
CA ALA A 35 1.42 -14.31 -12.08
C ALA A 35 1.30 -13.04 -12.93
N ALA A 36 0.53 -12.05 -12.48
CA ALA A 36 0.34 -10.78 -13.18
C ALA A 36 1.62 -9.93 -13.27
N LEU A 37 2.49 -10.00 -12.26
CA LEU A 37 3.74 -9.23 -12.20
C LEU A 37 4.94 -10.01 -12.75
N GLY A 38 4.81 -11.30 -13.02
CA GLY A 38 5.85 -12.13 -13.62
C GLY A 38 7.06 -12.41 -12.71
N VAL A 39 6.97 -12.15 -11.42
CA VAL A 39 8.05 -12.37 -10.43
C VAL A 39 7.57 -13.27 -9.29
N GLU A 40 8.46 -14.13 -8.81
CA GLU A 40 8.19 -15.00 -7.65
C GLU A 40 7.90 -14.18 -6.39
N ASN A 41 8.75 -13.17 -6.15
CA ASN A 41 8.60 -12.21 -5.07
C ASN A 41 8.35 -10.83 -5.68
N CYS A 42 7.08 -10.41 -5.65
CA CYS A 42 6.66 -9.08 -6.13
C CYS A 42 6.64 -8.02 -5.03
N ILE A 43 6.83 -8.40 -3.77
CA ILE A 43 6.69 -7.51 -2.61
C ILE A 43 8.00 -7.49 -1.84
N PHE A 44 8.55 -6.29 -1.64
CA PHE A 44 9.76 -6.09 -0.84
C PHE A 44 9.52 -4.99 0.20
N VAL A 45 10.22 -5.10 1.33
CA VAL A 45 10.24 -4.08 2.37
C VAL A 45 11.59 -3.41 2.40
N VAL A 46 11.59 -2.08 2.34
CA VAL A 46 12.80 -1.28 2.25
C VAL A 46 13.43 -1.17 3.64
N SER A 47 14.68 -1.61 3.74
CA SER A 47 15.42 -1.71 5.02
C SER A 47 16.58 -0.73 5.14
N SER A 48 16.95 -0.03 4.07
CA SER A 48 18.05 0.96 4.04
C SER A 48 17.59 2.30 3.47
N GLY A 49 18.30 3.37 3.83
CA GLY A 49 17.98 4.74 3.42
C GLY A 49 18.61 5.18 2.10
N SER A 50 19.23 4.28 1.32
CA SER A 50 19.99 4.65 0.11
C SER A 50 19.11 5.27 -0.98
N MET A 51 17.80 5.00 -0.97
CA MET A 51 16.83 5.55 -1.92
C MET A 51 16.05 6.76 -1.39
N SER A 52 16.38 7.25 -0.19
CA SER A 52 15.75 8.46 0.34
C SER A 52 16.19 9.68 -0.48
N PRO A 53 15.30 10.64 -0.79
CA PRO A 53 13.91 10.79 -0.33
C PRO A 53 12.83 10.16 -1.22
N THR A 54 13.18 9.42 -2.27
CA THR A 54 12.20 8.83 -3.19
C THR A 54 11.51 7.59 -2.60
N ILE A 55 12.28 6.73 -1.92
CA ILE A 55 11.78 5.56 -1.19
C ILE A 55 12.44 5.56 0.19
N ASN A 56 11.64 5.44 1.24
CA ASN A 56 12.10 5.52 2.62
C ASN A 56 12.11 4.13 3.29
N VAL A 57 12.88 4.03 4.37
CA VAL A 57 12.90 2.83 5.21
C VAL A 57 11.50 2.57 5.77
N GLY A 58 11.06 1.31 5.71
CA GLY A 58 9.73 0.91 6.17
C GLY A 58 8.64 1.00 5.10
N ASP A 59 8.98 1.44 3.89
CA ASP A 59 8.06 1.35 2.77
C ASP A 59 7.99 -0.06 2.21
N LEU A 60 6.81 -0.42 1.72
CA LEU A 60 6.60 -1.64 0.96
C LEU A 60 6.57 -1.28 -0.52
N ILE A 61 7.36 -1.98 -1.34
CA ILE A 61 7.44 -1.75 -2.77
C ILE A 61 6.93 -2.97 -3.54
N ILE A 62 6.25 -2.70 -4.66
CA ILE A 62 5.77 -3.69 -5.60
C ILE A 62 6.67 -3.69 -6.84
N VAL A 63 7.12 -4.87 -7.23
CA VAL A 63 8.08 -5.09 -8.31
C VAL A 63 7.43 -5.92 -9.41
N GLN A 64 7.70 -5.53 -10.65
CA GLN A 64 7.27 -6.22 -11.86
C GLN A 64 8.49 -6.73 -12.63
N ALA A 65 8.41 -7.95 -13.16
CA ALA A 65 9.43 -8.50 -14.05
C ALA A 65 9.53 -7.63 -15.31
N VAL A 66 10.76 -7.32 -15.69
CA VAL A 66 11.07 -6.63 -16.93
C VAL A 66 12.29 -7.29 -17.55
N THR A 67 12.33 -7.33 -18.87
CA THR A 67 13.55 -7.77 -19.57
C THR A 67 14.59 -6.66 -19.51
N PRO A 68 15.89 -6.96 -19.65
CA PRO A 68 16.94 -5.94 -19.63
C PRO A 68 16.74 -4.85 -20.69
N ALA A 69 16.15 -5.19 -21.84
CA ALA A 69 15.83 -4.26 -22.91
C ALA A 69 14.66 -3.31 -22.60
N GLN A 70 13.83 -3.62 -21.59
CA GLN A 70 12.72 -2.78 -21.15
C GLN A 70 13.12 -1.81 -20.03
N VAL A 71 14.33 -1.96 -19.47
CA VAL A 71 14.86 -1.08 -18.44
C VAL A 71 15.33 0.22 -19.09
N ASN A 72 14.95 1.35 -18.51
CA ASN A 72 15.34 2.67 -18.97
C ASN A 72 16.16 3.40 -17.90
N ILE A 73 16.98 4.36 -18.33
CA ILE A 73 17.64 5.30 -17.42
C ILE A 73 16.57 6.02 -16.60
N GLY A 74 16.76 6.07 -15.28
CA GLY A 74 15.81 6.62 -14.33
C GLY A 74 14.84 5.60 -13.72
N ASP A 75 14.72 4.39 -14.25
CA ASP A 75 13.94 3.33 -13.59
C ASP A 75 14.53 2.98 -12.23
N ILE A 76 13.68 2.59 -11.28
CA ILE A 76 14.13 2.03 -10.01
C ILE A 76 13.97 0.52 -10.08
N VAL A 77 15.08 -0.19 -9.91
CA VAL A 77 15.17 -1.62 -10.15
C VAL A 77 15.66 -2.36 -8.92
N VAL A 78 15.28 -3.63 -8.82
CA VAL A 78 15.67 -4.52 -7.74
C VAL A 78 16.62 -5.57 -8.30
N PHE A 79 17.80 -5.69 -7.71
CA PHE A 79 18.83 -6.67 -8.05
C PHE A 79 19.05 -7.64 -6.90
N ARG A 80 19.37 -8.90 -7.23
CA ARG A 80 19.99 -9.81 -6.28
C ARG A 80 21.41 -9.33 -6.00
N ASP A 81 21.74 -9.16 -4.73
CA ASP A 81 23.09 -8.76 -4.32
C ASP A 81 23.90 -10.01 -3.88
N PRO A 82 24.84 -10.50 -4.70
CA PRO A 82 25.69 -11.64 -4.36
C PRO A 82 26.71 -11.30 -3.26
N HIS A 83 26.90 -10.03 -2.93
CA HIS A 83 27.83 -9.57 -1.89
C HIS A 83 27.13 -9.38 -0.52
N ALA A 84 25.79 -9.42 -0.48
CA ALA A 84 25.03 -9.28 0.75
C ALA A 84 25.08 -10.56 1.60
N ARG A 85 25.36 -10.42 2.91
CA ARG A 85 25.42 -11.53 3.89
C ARG A 85 24.18 -12.42 3.95
N LEU A 86 23.03 -11.93 3.50
CA LEU A 86 21.74 -12.64 3.53
C LEU A 86 21.04 -12.63 2.16
N GLU A 87 21.80 -12.43 1.07
CA GLU A 87 21.26 -12.26 -0.30
C GLU A 87 20.15 -11.19 -0.37
N ALA A 88 20.20 -10.20 0.53
CA ALA A 88 19.20 -9.15 0.62
C ALA A 88 19.23 -8.35 -0.70
N PRO A 89 18.10 -8.25 -1.42
CA PRO A 89 18.06 -7.52 -2.67
C PRO A 89 18.38 -6.04 -2.48
N ILE A 90 19.06 -5.46 -3.47
CA ILE A 90 19.37 -4.03 -3.52
C ILE A 90 18.38 -3.33 -4.45
N VAL A 91 17.89 -2.16 -4.02
CA VAL A 91 16.90 -1.37 -4.76
C VAL A 91 17.52 -0.04 -5.08
N HIS A 92 17.89 0.22 -6.34
CA HIS A 92 18.55 1.47 -6.74
C HIS A 92 18.05 1.97 -8.08
N ARG A 93 18.36 3.24 -8.39
CA ARG A 93 17.99 3.88 -9.65
C ARG A 93 19.01 3.57 -10.74
N VAL A 94 18.53 3.25 -11.94
CA VAL A 94 19.36 3.08 -13.12
C VAL A 94 19.88 4.43 -13.58
N VAL A 95 21.20 4.55 -13.68
CA VAL A 95 21.88 5.77 -14.13
C VAL A 95 22.58 5.59 -15.47
N ASP A 96 22.91 4.35 -15.84
CA ASP A 96 23.48 4.03 -17.16
C ASP A 96 23.17 2.58 -17.58
N ILE A 97 23.16 2.32 -18.88
CA ILE A 97 22.92 1.00 -19.47
C ILE A 97 23.98 0.72 -20.52
N ILE A 98 24.78 -0.31 -20.29
CA ILE A 98 25.90 -0.71 -21.16
C ILE A 98 25.54 -2.03 -21.83
N VAL A 99 25.65 -2.08 -23.15
CA VAL A 99 25.49 -3.31 -23.93
C VAL A 99 26.86 -3.71 -24.46
N ASP A 100 27.32 -4.92 -24.12
CA ASP A 100 28.60 -5.41 -24.63
C ASP A 100 28.50 -5.85 -26.10
N LYS A 101 29.65 -6.11 -26.74
CA LYS A 101 29.70 -6.57 -28.14
C LYS A 101 29.01 -7.91 -28.39
N LYS A 102 28.70 -8.67 -27.34
CA LYS A 102 27.98 -9.95 -27.39
C LYS A 102 26.47 -9.78 -27.13
N GLY A 103 26.00 -8.55 -26.91
CA GLY A 103 24.59 -8.25 -26.62
C GLY A 103 24.19 -8.43 -25.15
N ASN A 104 25.15 -8.61 -24.23
CA ASN A 104 24.82 -8.72 -22.81
C ASN A 104 24.64 -7.33 -22.20
N TYR A 105 23.57 -7.18 -21.42
CA TYR A 105 23.26 -5.95 -20.71
C TYR A 105 23.99 -5.90 -19.36
N LYS A 106 24.62 -4.76 -19.09
CA LYS A 106 25.10 -4.36 -17.78
C LYS A 106 24.41 -3.06 -17.37
N ILE A 107 23.86 -3.03 -16.18
CA ILE A 107 23.03 -1.93 -15.71
C ILE A 107 23.76 -1.25 -14.57
N ALA A 108 24.07 0.04 -14.74
CA ALA A 108 24.67 0.83 -13.69
C ALA A 108 23.59 1.46 -12.81
N THR A 109 23.75 1.36 -11.49
CA THR A 109 22.79 1.87 -10.53
C THR A 109 23.41 2.87 -9.55
N SER A 110 22.55 3.68 -8.94
CA SER A 110 22.89 4.62 -7.87
C SER A 110 21.73 4.78 -6.89
N GLY A 111 22.06 4.91 -5.61
CA GLY A 111 21.10 5.31 -4.58
C GLY A 111 20.70 6.80 -4.70
N ASP A 112 19.41 7.10 -4.52
CA ASP A 112 18.91 8.49 -4.56
C ASP A 112 19.40 9.38 -3.41
N ALA A 113 19.96 8.79 -2.33
CA ALA A 113 20.42 9.50 -1.14
C ALA A 113 21.72 10.27 -1.37
N ILE A 114 22.66 9.69 -2.13
CA ILE A 114 23.98 10.27 -2.35
C ILE A 114 24.24 10.37 -3.85
N ASN A 115 24.66 11.55 -4.32
CA ASN A 115 24.94 11.77 -5.74
C ASN A 115 26.42 11.48 -6.06
N THR A 116 26.81 10.21 -6.06
CA THR A 116 28.21 9.77 -6.30
C THR A 116 28.43 9.13 -7.67
N GLY A 117 27.45 9.19 -8.59
CA GLY A 117 27.54 8.46 -9.86
C GLY A 117 27.11 7.01 -9.68
N TRP A 118 28.01 6.03 -9.81
CA TRP A 118 27.69 4.61 -9.69
C TRP A 118 27.90 4.08 -8.26
N ASP A 119 27.13 3.06 -7.89
CA ASP A 119 27.39 2.30 -6.67
C ASP A 119 28.72 1.53 -6.75
N GLN A 120 29.32 1.24 -5.59
CA GLN A 120 30.61 0.53 -5.49
C GLN A 120 30.66 -0.83 -6.22
N PHE A 121 29.52 -1.50 -6.39
CA PHE A 121 29.40 -2.82 -7.04
C PHE A 121 28.74 -2.75 -8.44
N SER A 122 28.44 -1.54 -8.91
CA SER A 122 27.87 -1.27 -10.22
C SER A 122 28.98 -1.16 -11.28
N PRO A 123 28.78 -1.61 -12.54
CA PRO A 123 27.51 -2.04 -13.14
C PRO A 123 27.20 -3.54 -12.94
N TRP A 124 25.93 -3.84 -12.70
CA TRP A 124 25.43 -5.18 -12.43
C TRP A 124 25.19 -5.96 -13.73
N ASN A 125 25.43 -7.28 -13.70
CA ASN A 125 24.96 -8.15 -14.77
C ASN A 125 23.43 -8.20 -14.75
N ALA A 126 22.79 -7.99 -15.91
CA ALA A 126 21.34 -8.01 -16.00
C ALA A 126 20.71 -9.37 -15.62
N SER A 127 21.47 -10.46 -15.55
CA SER A 127 21.00 -11.74 -14.99
C SER A 127 20.62 -11.68 -13.51
N LEU A 128 21.12 -10.68 -12.77
CA LEU A 128 20.78 -10.46 -11.36
C LEU A 128 19.51 -9.61 -11.20
N LEU A 129 18.94 -9.08 -12.29
CA LEU A 129 17.75 -8.25 -12.26
C LEU A 129 16.54 -9.08 -11.84
N ILE A 130 15.89 -8.65 -10.76
CA ILE A 130 14.62 -9.23 -10.32
C ILE A 130 13.46 -8.54 -11.05
N GLY A 131 13.52 -7.21 -11.15
CA GLY A 131 12.49 -6.43 -11.82
C GLY A 131 12.56 -4.95 -11.50
N ARG A 132 11.53 -4.22 -11.96
CA ARG A 132 11.38 -2.77 -11.78
C ARG A 132 10.29 -2.47 -10.74
N VAL A 133 10.54 -1.48 -9.90
CA VAL A 133 9.57 -0.97 -8.92
C VAL A 133 8.47 -0.20 -9.65
N ILE A 134 7.22 -0.60 -9.45
CA ILE A 134 6.05 0.01 -10.10
C ILE A 134 5.14 0.77 -9.13
N LEU A 135 5.16 0.40 -7.84
CA LEU A 135 4.32 1.00 -6.80
C LEU A 135 5.06 0.98 -5.47
N ARG A 136 4.87 2.04 -4.69
CA ARG A 136 5.33 2.19 -3.32
C ARG A 136 4.11 2.36 -2.40
N ILE A 137 4.07 1.64 -1.29
CA ILE A 137 3.06 1.78 -0.24
C ILE A 137 3.77 2.25 1.03
N PRO A 138 3.64 3.54 1.38
CA PRO A 138 4.41 4.11 2.46
C PRO A 138 3.96 3.55 3.81
N TYR A 139 4.90 3.42 4.75
CA TYR A 139 4.72 2.96 6.13
C TYR A 139 4.27 1.50 6.34
N LEU A 140 3.74 0.82 5.33
CA LEU A 140 3.15 -0.52 5.49
C LEU A 140 4.20 -1.58 5.89
N GLY A 141 5.45 -1.42 5.44
CA GLY A 141 6.57 -2.28 5.81
C GLY A 141 6.98 -2.16 7.28
N ASN A 142 6.64 -1.07 7.97
CA ASN A 142 6.90 -0.91 9.41
C ASN A 142 6.13 -1.89 10.29
N LEU A 143 5.06 -2.52 9.77
CA LEU A 143 4.38 -3.62 10.46
C LEU A 143 5.22 -4.91 10.47
N TYR A 144 6.11 -5.05 9.49
CA TYR A 144 6.91 -6.27 9.25
C TYR A 144 8.34 -6.15 9.76
N LEU A 145 8.98 -4.98 9.61
CA LEU A 145 10.37 -4.75 10.01
C LEU A 145 10.71 -5.15 11.47
N PRO A 146 9.87 -4.88 12.48
CA PRO A 146 10.16 -5.28 13.87
C PRO A 146 10.31 -6.79 14.05
N LEU A 147 9.67 -7.60 13.21
CA LEU A 147 9.67 -9.07 13.32
C LEU A 147 11.04 -9.69 12.98
N PHE A 148 11.91 -8.98 12.25
CA PHE A 148 13.27 -9.45 11.93
C PHE A 148 14.29 -9.16 13.03
N SER A 149 13.96 -8.25 13.95
CA SER A 149 14.78 -7.93 15.10
C SER A 149 14.29 -8.76 16.28
N LYS A 150 15.03 -9.80 16.70
CA LYS A 150 14.64 -10.73 17.78
C LYS A 150 14.05 -10.03 19.01
N SER A 151 14.65 -8.93 19.44
CA SER A 151 14.20 -8.11 20.57
C SER A 151 12.87 -7.37 20.34
N ARG A 152 12.65 -6.86 19.12
CA ARG A 152 11.44 -6.10 18.77
C ARG A 152 10.27 -7.02 18.40
N ALA A 153 10.56 -8.19 17.84
CA ALA A 153 9.57 -9.19 17.47
C ALA A 153 8.73 -9.65 18.68
N ILE A 154 9.36 -9.89 19.83
CA ILE A 154 8.68 -10.30 21.07
C ILE A 154 7.68 -9.22 21.51
N VAL A 155 8.10 -7.95 21.50
CA VAL A 155 7.24 -6.81 21.86
C VAL A 155 6.07 -6.68 20.89
N THR A 156 6.33 -6.80 19.58
CA THR A 156 5.28 -6.73 18.54
C THR A 156 4.25 -7.85 18.71
N VAL A 157 4.68 -9.09 18.96
CA VAL A 157 3.78 -10.23 19.20
C VAL A 157 2.97 -10.01 20.49
N PHE A 158 3.60 -9.53 21.56
CA PHE A 158 2.91 -9.25 22.82
C PHE A 158 1.82 -8.18 22.68
N VAL A 159 2.11 -7.07 21.99
CA VAL A 159 1.13 -6.03 21.68
C VAL A 159 -0.01 -6.56 20.81
N ALA A 160 0.29 -7.37 19.79
CA ALA A 160 -0.72 -7.99 18.94
C ALA A 160 -1.65 -8.91 19.74
N ILE A 161 -1.12 -9.71 20.67
CA ILE A 161 -1.91 -10.56 21.56
C ILE A 161 -2.82 -9.72 22.46
N ILE A 162 -2.31 -8.65 23.07
CA ILE A 162 -3.14 -7.74 23.89
C ILE A 162 -4.26 -7.12 23.06
N LEU A 163 -3.97 -6.67 21.84
CA LEU A 163 -4.96 -6.11 20.93
C LEU A 163 -6.04 -7.14 20.57
N ILE A 164 -5.65 -8.37 20.23
CA ILE A 164 -6.57 -9.46 19.93
C ILE A 164 -7.43 -9.79 21.15
N ILE A 165 -6.84 -9.90 22.35
CA ILE A 165 -7.59 -10.13 23.59
C ILE A 165 -8.58 -9.00 23.83
N THR A 166 -8.16 -7.74 23.66
CA THR A 166 -9.03 -6.56 23.84
C THR A 166 -10.19 -6.59 22.84
N LEU A 167 -9.91 -6.89 21.57
CA LEU A 167 -10.93 -7.03 20.53
C LEU A 167 -11.89 -8.19 20.81
N LEU A 168 -11.40 -9.32 21.32
CA LEU A 168 -12.24 -10.46 21.73
C LEU A 168 -13.11 -10.11 22.93
N LEU A 169 -12.59 -9.35 23.90
CA LEU A 169 -13.36 -8.85 25.05
C LEU A 169 -14.45 -7.87 24.60
N LEU A 170 -14.12 -6.93 23.70
CA LEU A 170 -15.08 -5.99 23.11
C LEU A 170 -16.12 -6.71 22.22
N TYR A 171 -15.73 -7.78 21.54
CA TYR A 171 -16.64 -8.58 20.72
C TYR A 171 -17.62 -9.38 21.59
N LYS A 172 -17.15 -9.90 22.74
CA LYS A 172 -17.98 -10.68 23.68
C LYS A 172 -19.08 -9.84 24.33
N ASP A 173 -18.91 -8.52 24.44
CA ASP A 173 -19.91 -7.65 25.07
C ASP A 173 -21.11 -7.33 24.16
N LYS A 174 -21.03 -7.64 22.86
CA LYS A 174 -22.18 -7.50 21.95
C LYS A 174 -23.26 -8.58 22.08
N ASP A 175 -22.99 -9.68 22.79
CA ASP A 175 -23.97 -10.75 23.04
C ASP A 175 -24.82 -10.49 24.31
N LYS A 176 -24.52 -9.44 25.08
CA LYS A 176 -25.37 -8.97 26.18
C LYS A 176 -26.26 -7.82 25.70
N LYS A 177 -27.44 -8.18 25.19
CA LYS A 177 -28.70 -7.41 25.35
C LYS A 177 -28.59 -5.87 25.27
N ASP A 178 -27.92 -5.36 24.24
CA ASP A 178 -28.13 -3.97 23.86
C ASP A 178 -29.47 -3.87 23.13
N SER A 179 -30.37 -3.12 23.77
CA SER A 179 -31.71 -2.76 23.37
C SER A 179 -31.75 -2.09 21.98
N TRP A 180 -31.64 -2.88 20.92
CA TRP A 180 -31.86 -2.41 19.53
C TRP A 180 -33.29 -1.85 19.34
N ALA A 181 -34.21 -2.20 20.25
CA ALA A 181 -35.56 -1.65 20.34
C ALA A 181 -35.64 -0.19 20.84
N SER A 182 -34.62 0.35 21.54
CA SER A 182 -34.66 1.71 22.10
C SER A 182 -33.97 2.79 21.23
N ARG A 183 -33.20 2.42 20.21
CA ARG A 183 -32.55 3.38 19.27
C ARG A 183 -33.25 3.50 17.92
N LYS A 184 -34.44 2.92 17.77
CA LYS A 184 -35.19 2.88 16.50
C LYS A 184 -35.64 4.25 15.98
N ASN A 185 -35.65 5.29 16.81
CA ASN A 185 -36.16 6.61 16.42
C ASN A 185 -35.09 7.64 15.99
N ILE A 186 -33.81 7.43 16.34
CA ILE A 186 -32.76 8.43 16.03
C ILE A 186 -32.14 8.22 14.65
N TYR A 187 -31.92 6.96 14.24
CA TYR A 187 -31.28 6.62 12.95
C TYR A 187 -32.16 6.88 11.71
N TRP A 188 -33.44 7.19 11.91
CA TRP A 188 -34.47 7.18 10.86
C TRP A 188 -35.18 8.52 10.67
N SER A 189 -34.69 9.58 11.31
CA SER A 189 -35.18 10.94 11.03
C SER A 189 -34.63 11.41 9.68
N GLY A 190 -35.46 12.03 8.84
CA GLY A 190 -35.02 12.57 7.53
C GLY A 190 -33.82 13.53 7.65
N LYS A 191 -33.69 14.21 8.80
CA LYS A 191 -32.53 15.08 9.12
C LYS A 191 -31.22 14.30 9.21
N TYR A 192 -31.22 13.10 9.80
CA TYR A 192 -30.02 12.26 9.91
C TYR A 192 -29.60 11.71 8.53
N VAL A 193 -30.58 11.32 7.71
CA VAL A 193 -30.31 10.88 6.32
C VAL A 193 -29.70 12.01 5.50
N ALA A 194 -30.29 13.21 5.58
CA ALA A 194 -29.76 14.40 4.92
C ALA A 194 -28.34 14.72 5.39
N TYR A 195 -28.07 14.64 6.70
CA TYR A 195 -26.72 14.83 7.25
C TYR A 195 -25.69 13.85 6.64
N ILE A 196 -25.99 12.54 6.65
CA ILE A 196 -25.08 11.52 6.10
C ILE A 196 -24.88 11.69 4.59
N PHE A 197 -25.94 12.05 3.86
CA PHE A 197 -25.84 12.37 2.45
C PHE A 197 -24.91 13.57 2.22
N THR A 198 -25.06 14.65 2.98
CA THR A 198 -24.18 15.82 2.93
C THR A 198 -22.73 15.47 3.24
N ILE A 199 -22.49 14.65 4.27
CA ILE A 199 -21.13 14.17 4.59
C ILE A 199 -20.54 13.37 3.44
N ASN A 200 -21.30 12.46 2.82
CA ASN A 200 -20.80 11.71 1.66
C ASN A 200 -20.52 12.62 0.46
N LEU A 201 -21.37 13.61 0.20
CA LEU A 201 -21.14 14.60 -0.86
C LEU A 201 -19.86 15.40 -0.59
N LEU A 202 -19.62 15.77 0.66
CA LEU A 202 -18.36 16.41 1.08
C LEU A 202 -17.15 15.48 0.90
N LEU A 203 -17.26 14.20 1.25
CA LEU A 203 -16.19 13.21 1.06
C LEU A 203 -15.88 12.99 -0.43
N ILE A 204 -16.91 12.93 -1.28
CA ILE A 204 -16.75 12.87 -2.75
C ILE A 204 -16.07 14.14 -3.25
N PHE A 205 -16.52 15.31 -2.79
CA PHE A 205 -15.90 16.58 -3.13
C PHE A 205 -14.42 16.61 -2.74
N LEU A 206 -14.06 16.20 -1.52
CA LEU A 206 -12.67 16.11 -1.07
C LEU A 206 -11.85 15.11 -1.90
N LEU A 207 -12.42 13.96 -2.26
CA LEU A 207 -11.78 13.00 -3.15
C LEU A 207 -11.51 13.60 -4.54
N LEU A 208 -12.50 14.23 -5.16
CA LEU A 208 -12.35 14.88 -6.46
C LEU A 208 -11.37 16.07 -6.40
N PHE A 209 -11.46 16.88 -5.35
CA PHE A 209 -10.56 17.99 -5.10
C PHE A 209 -9.11 17.51 -4.94
N SER A 210 -8.89 16.35 -4.31
CA SER A 210 -7.55 15.76 -4.18
C SER A 210 -6.91 15.41 -5.54
N LEU A 211 -7.71 15.20 -6.59
CA LEU A 211 -7.23 14.93 -7.95
C LEU A 211 -6.87 16.20 -8.72
N TRP A 212 -7.34 17.36 -8.27
CA TRP A 212 -7.13 18.64 -8.97
C TRP A 212 -5.72 19.22 -8.76
N GLY A 213 -4.93 18.65 -7.84
CA GLY A 213 -3.59 19.11 -7.48
C GLY A 213 -2.47 18.74 -8.47
N ARG A 214 -2.61 19.05 -9.77
CA ARG A 214 -1.45 19.04 -10.69
C ARG A 214 -0.68 20.35 -10.53
N GLY A 215 0.55 20.30 -10.03
CA GLY A 215 1.43 21.47 -9.92
C GLY A 215 1.08 22.44 -8.78
N VAL A 216 0.37 21.97 -7.75
CA VAL A 216 0.07 22.76 -6.55
C VAL A 216 0.96 22.28 -5.41
N ASN A 217 1.76 23.19 -4.85
CA ASN A 217 2.67 22.91 -3.75
C ASN A 217 1.89 22.82 -2.43
N PHE A 218 1.31 21.66 -2.13
CA PHE A 218 0.77 21.38 -0.81
C PHE A 218 1.93 21.13 0.17
N LEU A 219 2.46 22.22 0.75
CA LEU A 219 3.42 22.11 1.84
C LEU A 219 2.78 21.33 3.00
N GLY A 220 3.45 20.23 3.40
CA GLY A 220 3.15 19.52 4.65
C GLY A 220 2.21 18.32 4.56
N MET A 221 1.61 17.98 3.41
CA MET A 221 0.79 16.76 3.30
C MET A 221 1.61 15.47 3.15
N TYR A 222 2.77 15.56 2.50
CA TYR A 222 3.63 14.41 2.22
C TYR A 222 5.04 14.69 2.71
N GLU A 223 5.51 13.91 3.67
CA GLU A 223 6.85 14.06 4.23
C GLU A 223 7.93 13.93 3.15
N GLU A 224 7.70 13.08 2.15
CA GLU A 224 8.67 12.92 1.06
C GLU A 224 8.75 14.13 0.15
N TYR A 225 7.65 14.88 0.00
CA TYR A 225 7.68 16.14 -0.74
C TYR A 225 8.61 17.12 -0.03
N ARG A 226 8.48 17.24 1.30
CA ARG A 226 9.36 18.09 2.12
C ARG A 226 10.82 17.64 2.01
N LEU A 227 11.10 16.34 2.16
CA LEU A 227 12.46 15.81 2.05
C LEU A 227 13.08 16.01 0.65
N ASN A 228 12.28 15.90 -0.42
CA ASN A 228 12.74 16.24 -1.77
C ASN A 228 12.97 17.75 -1.92
N ALA A 229 12.08 18.58 -1.39
CA ALA A 229 12.19 20.03 -1.47
C ALA A 229 13.40 20.57 -0.68
N ASP A 230 13.66 20.01 0.50
CA ASP A 230 14.84 20.34 1.30
C ASP A 230 16.14 19.95 0.59
N LYS A 231 16.10 18.91 -0.26
CA LYS A 231 17.26 18.42 -1.00
C LYS A 231 17.48 19.12 -2.34
N TYR A 232 16.43 19.41 -3.09
CA TYR A 232 16.50 19.89 -4.48
C TYR A 232 15.96 21.31 -4.69
N GLY A 233 15.32 21.92 -3.69
CA GLY A 233 14.60 23.20 -3.82
C GLY A 233 13.12 23.00 -4.16
N TYR A 234 12.25 23.84 -3.60
CA TYR A 234 10.79 23.71 -3.75
C TYR A 234 10.31 23.90 -5.19
N GLU A 235 11.00 24.71 -5.97
CA GLU A 235 10.76 24.98 -7.38
C GLU A 235 11.10 23.79 -8.29
N ASN A 236 11.90 22.85 -7.78
CA ASN A 236 12.39 21.69 -8.53
C ASN A 236 11.64 20.41 -8.18
N VAL A 237 10.55 20.47 -7.40
CA VAL A 237 9.77 19.28 -7.00
C VAL A 237 8.36 19.37 -7.55
N PHE A 238 7.93 18.33 -8.25
CA PHE A 238 6.64 18.26 -8.92
C PHE A 238 5.80 17.11 -8.37
N LEU A 239 4.68 17.45 -7.74
CA LEU A 239 3.70 16.49 -7.24
C LEU A 239 2.60 16.28 -8.29
N THR A 240 2.40 15.03 -8.68
CA THR A 240 1.30 14.59 -9.56
C THR A 240 0.37 13.68 -8.79
N MET A 241 -0.89 14.12 -8.61
CA MET A 241 -1.96 13.31 -8.01
C MET A 241 -2.69 12.48 -9.06
N ASN A 242 -2.93 11.21 -8.72
CA ASN A 242 -3.74 10.26 -9.46
C ASN A 242 -4.83 9.71 -8.54
N PHE A 243 -5.73 8.87 -9.07
CA PHE A 243 -6.67 8.14 -8.22
C PHE A 243 -5.92 7.09 -7.40
N MET A 244 -6.09 7.15 -6.09
CA MET A 244 -5.47 6.30 -5.05
C MET A 244 -3.94 6.38 -4.95
N THR A 245 -3.30 7.23 -5.75
CA THR A 245 -1.84 7.28 -5.87
C THR A 245 -1.35 8.69 -6.16
N TYR A 246 -0.09 8.96 -5.86
CA TYR A 246 0.61 10.19 -6.21
C TYR A 246 2.04 9.88 -6.65
N LYS A 247 2.68 10.79 -7.37
CA LYS A 247 4.06 10.67 -7.81
C LYS A 247 4.79 11.99 -7.56
N ILE A 248 6.03 11.92 -7.08
CA ILE A 248 6.89 13.09 -6.86
C ILE A 248 8.07 12.99 -7.80
N ASP A 249 8.09 13.84 -8.82
CA ASP A 249 9.20 13.98 -9.76
C ASP A 249 10.08 15.17 -9.33
N CYS A 250 11.37 15.15 -9.66
CA CYS A 250 12.30 16.23 -9.28
C CYS A 250 13.16 16.68 -10.45
N LEU A 251 13.36 17.98 -10.63
CA LEU A 251 14.35 18.53 -11.57
C LEU A 251 15.75 18.43 -10.94
N VAL A 252 16.63 17.66 -11.57
CA VAL A 252 17.99 17.40 -11.11
C VAL A 252 18.95 17.60 -12.29
N HIS A 253 19.88 18.55 -12.16
CA HIS A 253 20.84 18.93 -13.21
C HIS A 253 20.21 19.17 -14.60
N GLY A 254 19.06 19.85 -14.64
CA GLY A 254 18.35 20.17 -15.89
C GLY A 254 17.54 19.02 -16.50
N SER A 255 17.47 17.86 -15.84
CA SER A 255 16.66 16.70 -16.27
C SER A 255 15.63 16.31 -15.22
N ILE A 256 14.46 15.83 -15.64
CA ILE A 256 13.42 15.37 -14.71
C ILE A 256 13.77 13.95 -14.25
N ARG A 257 14.13 13.82 -12.97
CA ARG A 257 14.24 12.55 -12.27
C ARG A 257 12.86 12.08 -11.85
N GLN A 258 12.43 10.94 -12.39
CA GLN A 258 11.11 10.39 -12.12
C GLN A 258 11.00 9.76 -10.73
N GLY A 259 9.93 10.04 -10.00
CA GLY A 259 9.57 9.34 -8.77
C GLY A 259 8.95 7.97 -9.00
N VAL A 260 8.52 7.35 -7.91
CA VAL A 260 7.72 6.11 -7.93
C VAL A 260 6.26 6.45 -7.65
N LEU A 261 5.35 5.76 -8.34
CA LEU A 261 3.93 5.83 -8.01
C LEU A 261 3.73 5.37 -6.56
N THR A 262 3.14 6.22 -5.73
CA THR A 262 3.04 6.01 -4.29
C THR A 262 1.58 5.98 -3.88
N PHE A 263 1.17 5.03 -3.05
CA PHE A 263 -0.20 4.88 -2.57
C PHE A 263 -0.62 6.05 -1.67
N SER A 264 -1.80 6.63 -1.93
CA SER A 264 -2.35 7.73 -1.15
C SER A 264 -3.25 7.22 -0.02
N TRP A 265 -2.72 7.20 1.20
CA TRP A 265 -3.50 6.89 2.41
C TRP A 265 -4.67 7.85 2.63
N ALA A 266 -4.50 9.12 2.26
CA ALA A 266 -5.54 10.13 2.39
C ALA A 266 -6.78 9.78 1.53
N GLN A 267 -6.57 9.48 0.25
CA GLN A 267 -7.66 9.07 -0.65
C GLN A 267 -8.28 7.74 -0.23
N PHE A 268 -7.46 6.79 0.23
CA PHE A 268 -7.96 5.51 0.74
C PHE A 268 -8.89 5.68 1.96
N ILE A 269 -8.51 6.52 2.92
CA ILE A 269 -9.33 6.79 4.12
C ILE A 269 -10.67 7.42 3.71
N LEU A 270 -10.65 8.42 2.83
CA LEU A 270 -11.87 9.06 2.33
C LEU A 270 -12.80 8.04 1.65
N LEU A 271 -12.24 7.13 0.84
CA LEU A 271 -13.00 6.07 0.19
C LEU A 271 -13.60 5.08 1.19
N ILE A 272 -12.85 4.67 2.21
CA ILE A 272 -13.35 3.78 3.28
C ILE A 272 -14.51 4.44 4.04
N LEU A 273 -14.39 5.72 4.40
CA LEU A 273 -15.44 6.43 5.11
C LEU A 273 -16.73 6.50 4.28
N LEU A 274 -16.58 6.76 2.97
CA LEU A 274 -17.71 6.76 2.05
C LEU A 274 -18.38 5.38 1.96
N LEU A 275 -17.59 4.32 1.77
CA LEU A 275 -18.10 2.95 1.72
C LEU A 275 -18.78 2.55 3.04
N PHE A 276 -18.21 2.94 4.17
CA PHE A 276 -18.79 2.69 5.48
C PHE A 276 -20.17 3.36 5.61
N ASN A 277 -20.29 4.65 5.26
CA ASN A 277 -21.55 5.37 5.31
C ASN A 277 -22.60 4.75 4.37
N VAL A 278 -22.19 4.32 3.17
CA VAL A 278 -23.08 3.64 2.23
C VAL A 278 -23.59 2.32 2.81
N ILE A 279 -22.69 1.46 3.26
CA ILE A 279 -23.01 0.08 3.69
C ILE A 279 -23.75 0.06 5.03
N LYS A 280 -23.29 0.85 6.01
CA LYS A 280 -23.81 0.79 7.38
C LYS A 280 -24.98 1.73 7.64
N VAL A 281 -25.18 2.73 6.79
CA VAL A 281 -26.22 3.74 7.01
C VAL A 281 -27.21 3.79 5.86
N LEU A 282 -26.78 4.12 4.64
CA LEU A 282 -27.70 4.31 3.50
C LEU A 282 -28.43 3.02 3.08
N ILE A 283 -27.73 1.89 2.90
CA ILE A 283 -28.35 0.64 2.45
C ILE A 283 -29.45 0.15 3.42
N PRO A 284 -29.21 0.10 4.75
CA PRO A 284 -30.27 -0.20 5.70
C PRO A 284 -31.45 0.76 5.55
N ILE A 285 -31.19 2.06 5.38
CA ILE A 285 -32.22 3.08 5.29
C ILE A 285 -33.16 2.88 4.11
N VAL A 286 -32.58 2.64 2.93
CA VAL A 286 -33.32 2.37 1.70
C VAL A 286 -34.14 1.09 1.85
N ARG A 287 -33.55 0.01 2.38
CA ARG A 287 -34.26 -1.26 2.57
C ARG A 287 -35.50 -1.13 3.46
N PHE A 288 -35.43 -0.39 4.56
CA PHE A 288 -36.59 -0.19 5.44
C PHE A 288 -37.70 0.63 4.79
N HIS A 289 -37.37 1.66 4.00
CA HIS A 289 -38.39 2.43 3.29
C HIS A 289 -39.06 1.62 2.19
N LEU A 290 -38.32 0.76 1.48
CA LEU A 290 -38.88 -0.17 0.49
C LEU A 290 -39.84 -1.17 1.15
N LEU A 291 -39.44 -1.78 2.28
CA LEU A 291 -40.26 -2.75 3.01
C LEU A 291 -41.48 -2.14 3.73
N LYS A 292 -41.56 -0.82 3.87
CA LYS A 292 -42.72 -0.12 4.46
C LYS A 292 -43.79 0.23 3.41
N ASN A 293 -43.43 0.20 2.13
CA ASN A 293 -44.30 0.51 1.00
C ASN A 293 -44.85 -0.75 0.30
N GLU A 294 -44.52 -1.94 0.81
CA GLU A 294 -45.17 -3.23 0.50
C GLU A 294 -46.17 -3.60 1.59
#